data_AF-D8MYC3-F1
#
_entry.id   AF-D8MYC3-F1
#
_cell.length_a   1.000
_cell.length_b   1.000
_cell.length_c   1.000
_cell.angle_alpha   90.00
_cell.angle_beta   90.00
_cell.angle_gamma   90.00
#
_symmetry.space_group_name_H-M   'P 1'
#
loop_
_entity.id
_entity.type
_entity.pdbx_description
1 polymer ?
#
loop_
_entity_poly.entity_id
_entity_poly.type
_entity_poly.pdbx_seq_one_letter_code
_entity_poly.pdbx_strand_id
1 'polypeptide(L)'
;MSKFKITPAPKAAVSTKPATEAEFVAAAAMVQSQAGTRPPKPVRLNLDLDPETHRALKIRATENGVTIAQLVRTLIARELG
;
A
#
# COMPACT_ATOMS: atom_id res chain seq x y z
N MET A 1 13.82 21.65 33.23
CA MET A 1 13.30 22.84 32.48
C MET A 1 12.93 22.38 31.06
N SER A 2 11.72 21.89 30.85
CA SER A 2 11.27 21.41 29.54
C SER A 2 10.68 22.56 28.73
N LYS A 3 11.34 22.92 27.61
CA LYS A 3 10.87 23.96 26.66
C LYS A 3 10.35 23.31 25.39
N PHE A 4 9.17 22.69 25.47
CA PHE A 4 8.36 22.44 24.27
C PHE A 4 7.31 23.56 24.18
N LYS A 5 7.56 24.54 23.30
CA LYS A 5 6.57 25.55 22.95
C LYS A 5 5.75 25.04 21.77
N ILE A 6 4.63 24.39 22.05
CA ILE A 6 3.61 24.13 21.03
C ILE A 6 2.75 25.39 20.95
N THR A 7 3.01 26.21 19.95
CA THR A 7 2.12 27.32 19.61
C THR A 7 0.83 26.71 19.05
N PRO A 8 -0.35 26.89 19.67
CA PRO A 8 -1.59 26.41 19.07
C PRO A 8 -1.84 27.19 17.78
N ALA A 9 -1.96 26.46 16.67
CA ALA A 9 -2.43 27.03 15.41
C ALA A 9 -3.80 27.71 15.64
N PRO A 10 -4.11 28.81 14.92
CA PRO A 10 -5.43 29.42 14.98
C PRO A 10 -6.48 28.35 14.70
N LYS A 11 -7.50 28.27 15.57
CA LYS A 11 -8.59 27.31 15.50
C LYS A 11 -9.04 27.19 14.04
N ALA A 12 -8.74 26.04 13.45
CA ALA A 12 -9.29 25.64 12.17
C ALA A 12 -10.81 25.85 12.23
N ALA A 13 -11.34 26.39 11.13
CA ALA A 13 -12.71 26.80 10.94
C ALA A 13 -13.71 25.89 11.66
N VAL A 14 -14.63 26.55 12.37
CA VAL A 14 -15.91 26.07 12.88
C VAL A 14 -16.16 24.59 12.56
N SER A 15 -15.92 23.71 13.55
CA SER A 15 -16.52 22.38 13.53
C SER A 15 -18.03 22.57 13.72
N THR A 16 -18.74 22.84 12.62
CA THR A 16 -20.19 22.80 12.61
C THR A 16 -20.57 21.34 12.67
N LYS A 17 -20.78 20.84 13.89
CA LYS A 17 -21.53 19.62 14.11
C LYS A 17 -22.83 19.74 13.28
N PRO A 18 -23.15 18.79 12.40
CA PRO A 18 -24.33 18.90 11.55
C PRO A 18 -25.55 19.09 12.43
N ALA A 19 -26.37 20.08 12.10
CA ALA A 19 -27.53 20.45 12.90
C ALA A 19 -28.64 19.41 12.79
N THR A 20 -28.62 18.60 11.72
CA THR A 20 -29.62 17.57 11.44
C THR A 20 -28.99 16.29 10.88
N GLU A 21 -29.70 15.18 11.02
CA GLU A 21 -29.32 13.90 10.41
C GLU A 21 -29.21 14.01 8.87
N ALA A 22 -30.09 14.80 8.25
CA ALA A 22 -30.07 15.04 6.80
C ALA A 22 -28.78 15.74 6.35
N GLU A 23 -28.31 16.74 7.09
CA GLU A 23 -27.03 17.41 6.80
C GLU A 23 -25.84 16.47 7.00
N PHE A 24 -25.88 15.61 8.01
CA PHE A 24 -24.85 14.59 8.23
C PHE A 24 -24.78 13.60 7.07
N VAL A 25 -25.93 13.09 6.61
CA VAL A 25 -26.01 12.16 5.48
C VAL A 25 -25.58 12.84 4.17
N ALA A 26 -25.98 14.08 3.94
CA ALA A 26 -25.59 14.85 2.76
C ALA A 26 -24.07 15.10 2.73
N ALA A 27 -23.48 15.48 3.86
CA ALA A 27 -22.04 15.66 3.98
C ALA A 27 -21.28 14.34 3.80
N ALA A 28 -21.79 13.24 4.36
CA ALA A 28 -21.20 11.92 4.19
C ALA A 28 -21.31 11.40 2.74
N ALA A 29 -22.40 11.72 2.04
CA ALA A 29 -22.59 11.34 0.64
C ALA A 29 -21.65 12.08 -0.32
N MET A 30 -21.19 13.28 0.04
CA MET A 30 -20.18 14.03 -0.73
C MET A 30 -18.75 13.55 -0.49
N VAL A 31 -18.50 12.72 0.53
CA VAL A 31 -17.21 12.08 0.74
C VAL A 31 -17.09 10.91 -0.25
N GLN A 32 -16.51 11.19 -1.41
CA GLN A 32 -16.03 10.13 -2.30
C GLN A 32 -15.13 9.21 -1.48
N SER A 33 -15.43 7.91 -1.50
CA SER A 33 -14.62 6.94 -0.80
C SER A 33 -13.16 7.09 -1.25
N GLN A 34 -12.28 7.44 -0.31
CA GLN A 34 -10.82 7.38 -0.47
C GLN A 34 -10.31 5.92 -0.63
N ALA A 35 -11.20 4.98 -0.97
CA ALA A 35 -10.85 3.72 -1.59
C ALA A 35 -10.33 4.03 -3.00
N GLY A 36 -9.18 4.70 -3.06
CA GLY A 36 -8.43 4.85 -4.30
C GLY A 36 -8.14 3.47 -4.87
N THR A 37 -7.88 3.44 -6.18
CA THR A 37 -7.47 2.27 -6.96
C THR A 37 -6.11 1.76 -6.46
N ARG A 38 -6.09 1.18 -5.26
CA ARG A 38 -4.91 0.58 -4.68
C ARG A 38 -4.60 -0.66 -5.52
N PRO A 39 -3.34 -0.85 -5.96
CA PRO A 39 -2.98 -2.09 -6.63
C PRO A 39 -3.36 -3.28 -5.75
N PRO A 40 -3.89 -4.36 -6.34
CA PRO A 40 -4.34 -5.51 -5.59
C PRO A 40 -3.20 -6.04 -4.72
N LYS A 41 -3.53 -6.38 -3.48
CA LYS A 41 -2.55 -6.89 -2.53
C LYS A 41 -1.94 -8.19 -3.09
N PRO A 42 -0.60 -8.32 -3.15
CA PRO A 42 0.02 -9.55 -3.61
C PRO A 42 -0.40 -10.75 -2.76
N VAL A 43 -0.72 -11.87 -3.41
CA VAL A 43 -0.97 -13.16 -2.77
C VAL A 43 0.37 -13.87 -2.55
N ARG A 44 0.55 -14.48 -1.37
CA ARG A 44 1.77 -15.24 -1.05
C ARG A 44 1.68 -16.62 -1.68
N LEU A 45 2.73 -16.99 -2.40
CA LEU A 45 2.92 -18.33 -2.96
C LEU A 45 4.09 -18.98 -2.24
N ASN A 46 3.90 -20.18 -1.68
CA ASN A 46 4.97 -21.00 -1.14
C ASN A 46 5.42 -21.96 -2.23
N LEU A 47 6.72 -22.01 -2.49
CA LEU A 47 7.32 -22.82 -3.54
C LEU A 47 8.35 -23.75 -2.92
N ASP A 48 8.17 -25.04 -3.11
CA ASP A 48 9.18 -26.03 -2.77
C ASP A 48 10.16 -26.13 -3.94
N LEU A 49 11.40 -25.71 -3.69
CA LEU A 49 12.49 -25.74 -4.66
C LEU A 49 13.61 -26.59 -4.11
N ASP A 50 14.21 -27.41 -4.96
CA ASP A 50 15.45 -28.07 -4.60
C ASP A 50 16.58 -27.03 -4.37
N PRO A 51 17.61 -27.36 -3.58
CA PRO A 51 18.66 -26.40 -3.24
C PRO A 51 19.44 -25.86 -4.46
N GLU A 52 19.60 -26.68 -5.50
CA GLU A 52 20.36 -26.29 -6.70
C GLU A 52 19.57 -25.28 -7.53
N THR A 53 18.28 -25.54 -7.76
CA THR A 53 17.37 -24.63 -8.44
C THR A 53 17.24 -23.32 -7.69
N HIS A 54 17.10 -23.35 -6.37
CA HIS A 54 17.07 -22.13 -5.56
C HIS A 54 18.38 -21.32 -5.67
N ARG A 55 19.54 -22.00 -5.72
CA ARG A 55 20.85 -21.36 -5.93
C ARG A 55 20.96 -20.75 -7.32
N ALA A 56 20.55 -21.46 -8.37
CA ALA A 56 20.56 -20.95 -9.74
C ALA A 56 19.65 -19.72 -9.88
N LEU A 57 18.46 -19.75 -9.26
CA LEU A 57 17.55 -18.60 -9.18
C LEU A 57 18.19 -17.40 -8.49
N LYS A 58 18.92 -17.62 -7.39
CA LYS A 58 19.66 -16.56 -6.70
C LYS A 58 20.70 -15.91 -7.59
N ILE A 59 21.56 -16.71 -8.23
CA ILE A 59 22.62 -16.21 -9.10
C ILE A 59 22.01 -15.39 -10.24
N ARG A 60 21.00 -15.94 -10.92
CA ARG A 60 20.33 -15.26 -12.03
C ARG A 60 19.64 -13.96 -11.59
N ALA A 61 19.07 -13.91 -10.39
CA ALA A 61 18.49 -12.68 -9.85
C ALA A 61 19.57 -11.62 -9.62
N THR A 62 20.71 -12.01 -9.05
CA THR A 62 21.87 -11.13 -8.85
C THR A 62 22.44 -10.60 -10.15
N GLU A 63 22.63 -11.46 -11.16
CA GLU A 63 23.13 -11.08 -12.49
C GLU A 63 22.23 -10.02 -13.17
N ASN A 64 20.91 -10.12 -12.96
CA ASN A 64 19.94 -9.18 -13.52
C ASN A 64 19.69 -7.95 -12.64
N GLY A 65 20.36 -7.84 -11.48
CA GLY A 65 20.16 -6.72 -10.54
C GLY A 65 18.76 -6.65 -9.93
N VAL A 66 18.03 -7.78 -9.86
CA VAL A 66 16.67 -7.85 -9.32
C VAL A 66 16.57 -8.80 -8.13
N THR A 67 15.47 -8.73 -7.38
CA THR A 67 15.20 -9.71 -6.33
C THR A 67 14.71 -11.04 -6.93
N ILE A 68 14.90 -12.16 -6.21
CA ILE A 68 14.37 -13.47 -6.61
C ILE A 68 12.85 -13.38 -6.81
N ALA A 69 12.14 -12.71 -5.90
CA ALA A 69 10.68 -12.57 -6.01
C ALA A 69 10.27 -11.82 -7.29
N GLN A 70 11.04 -10.80 -7.69
CA GLN A 70 10.78 -10.07 -8.93
C GLN A 70 11.11 -10.90 -10.16
N LEU A 71 12.23 -11.64 -10.15
CA LEU A 71 12.58 -12.58 -11.20
C LEU A 71 11.48 -13.63 -11.39
N VAL A 72 11.01 -14.26 -10.31
CA VAL A 72 9.94 -15.26 -10.35
C VAL A 72 8.63 -14.67 -10.89
N ARG A 73 8.24 -13.45 -10.46
CA ARG A 73 7.07 -12.77 -11.02
C ARG A 73 7.21 -12.53 -12.53
N THR A 74 8.39 -12.10 -13.00
CA THR A 74 8.64 -11.87 -14.43
C THR A 74 8.58 -13.19 -15.22
N LEU A 75 9.10 -14.28 -14.67
CA LEU A 75 9.02 -15.60 -15.29
C LEU A 75 7.56 -16.08 -15.38
N ILE A 76 6.78 -15.91 -14.31
CA ILE A 76 5.35 -16.26 -14.29
C ILE A 76 4.57 -15.39 -15.29
N ALA A 77 4.79 -14.08 -15.31
CA ALA A 77 4.13 -13.18 -16.26
C ALA A 77 4.46 -13.53 -17.71
N ARG A 78 5.73 -13.84 -18.00
CA ARG A 78 6.13 -14.28 -19.35
C ARG A 78 5.41 -15.56 -19.80
N GLU A 79 5.17 -16.49 -18.87
CA GLU A 79 4.50 -17.75 -19.19
C GLU A 79 2.98 -17.59 -19.34
N LEU A 80 2.36 -16.71 -18.57
CA LEU A 80 0.90 -16.51 -18.55
C LEU A 80 0.40 -15.46 -19.57
N GLY A 81 1.28 -14.62 -20.11
CA GLY A 81 0.94 -13.51 -21.01
C GLY A 81 0.55 -12.22 -20.29
#